data_AF-A0A1E4S439-F1
#
_entry.id   AF-A0A1E4S439-F1
#
_cell.length_a   1.000
_cell.length_b   1.000
_cell.length_c   1.000
_cell.angle_alpha   90.00
_cell.angle_beta   90.00
_cell.angle_gamma   90.00
#
_symmetry.space_group_name_H-M   'P 1'
#
loop_
_entity.id
_entity.type
_entity.pdbx_description
1 polymer ?
#
loop_
_entity_poly.entity_id
_entity_poly.type
_entity_poly.pdbx_seq_one_letter_code
_entity_poly.pdbx_strand_id
1 'polypeptide(L)'
;MPSVEEFRRISFDEFTIGFYGIQRQTFIAKIIARQFKDPLTRAMRTNKTAIWWGRDNFVLYVLAAEVGARIAAEELHIDLDDVYDLFLSTVDYGKYITDLDPIE
;
A
#
# COMPACT_ATOMS: atom_id res chain seq x y z
N MET A 1 11.42 -15.36 2.75
CA MET A 1 9.99 -15.08 2.95
C MET A 1 9.67 -15.30 4.42
N PRO A 2 8.87 -14.43 5.05
CA PRO A 2 8.40 -14.62 6.41
C PRO A 2 7.63 -15.94 6.49
N SER A 3 7.62 -16.52 7.69
CA SER A 3 6.70 -17.62 7.98
C SER A 3 5.26 -17.10 7.89
N VAL A 4 4.32 -18.00 7.57
CA VAL A 4 2.88 -17.67 7.53
C VAL A 4 2.41 -17.07 8.86
N GLU A 5 3.03 -17.48 9.96
CA GLU A 5 2.67 -17.08 11.31
C GLU A 5 3.18 -15.69 11.67
N GLU A 6 4.37 -15.30 11.21
CA GLU A 6 4.85 -13.91 11.29
C GLU A 6 3.98 -12.98 10.46
N PHE A 7 3.60 -13.40 9.25
CA PHE A 7 2.78 -12.59 8.35
C PHE A 7 1.38 -12.30 8.92
N ARG A 8 0.77 -13.26 9.61
CA ARG A 8 -0.56 -13.10 10.23
C ARG A 8 -0.59 -12.18 11.45
N ARG A 9 0.56 -11.91 12.07
CA ARG A 9 0.65 -11.02 13.24
C ARG A 9 0.75 -9.54 12.87
N ILE A 10 0.95 -9.24 11.59
CA ILE A 10 1.07 -7.87 11.10
C ILE A 10 -0.33 -7.27 10.99
N SER A 11 -0.53 -6.11 11.62
CA SER A 11 -1.68 -5.27 11.32
C SER A 11 -1.45 -4.65 9.95
N PHE A 12 -2.23 -5.05 8.94
CA PHE A 12 -2.13 -4.46 7.60
C PHE A 12 -2.78 -3.08 7.50
N ASP A 13 -3.41 -2.62 8.58
CA ASP A 13 -4.12 -1.36 8.64
C ASP A 13 -3.17 -0.18 8.46
N GLU A 14 -1.96 -0.28 9.03
CA GLU A 14 -0.88 0.70 8.88
C GLU A 14 -0.31 0.76 7.45
N PHE A 15 -0.60 -0.26 6.64
CA PHE A 15 -0.15 -0.37 5.25
C PHE A 15 -1.29 -0.16 4.24
N THR A 16 -2.45 0.28 4.72
CA THR A 16 -3.62 0.54 3.89
C THR A 16 -3.78 2.05 3.69
N ILE A 17 -4.12 2.49 2.48
CA ILE A 17 -4.32 3.91 2.14
C ILE A 17 -5.63 4.51 2.69
N GLY A 18 -6.01 4.13 3.91
CA GLY A 18 -7.14 4.67 4.66
C GLY A 18 -8.43 4.76 3.87
N PHE A 19 -8.97 5.98 3.80
CA PHE A 19 -10.24 6.31 3.14
C PHE A 19 -10.31 5.91 1.66
N TYR A 20 -9.18 5.75 0.96
CA TYR A 20 -9.20 5.23 -0.41
C TYR A 20 -9.50 3.73 -0.48
N GLY A 21 -9.25 2.96 0.57
CA GLY A 21 -9.54 1.51 0.61
C GLY A 21 -8.54 0.62 -0.15
N ILE A 22 -8.59 -0.68 0.13
CA ILE A 22 -7.62 -1.66 -0.37
C ILE A 22 -7.84 -1.99 -1.85
N GLN A 23 -9.06 -1.80 -2.38
CA GLN A 23 -9.32 -2.06 -3.79
C GLN A 23 -8.55 -1.06 -4.67
N ARG A 24 -8.62 0.23 -4.35
CA ARG A 24 -7.91 1.29 -5.09
C ARG A 24 -6.40 1.16 -4.91
N GLN A 25 -5.93 0.79 -3.72
CA GLN A 25 -4.53 0.43 -3.49
C GLN A 25 -4.07 -0.72 -4.39
N THR A 26 -4.90 -1.74 -4.55
CA THR A 26 -4.61 -2.88 -5.44
C THR A 26 -4.54 -2.44 -6.90
N PHE A 27 -5.36 -1.47 -7.31
CA PHE A 27 -5.28 -0.90 -8.65
C PHE A 27 -3.96 -0.14 -8.88
N ILE A 28 -3.55 0.71 -7.94
CA ILE A 28 -2.25 1.40 -7.95
C ILE A 28 -1.12 0.36 -8.02
N ALA A 29 -1.18 -0.69 -7.20
CA ALA A 29 -0.20 -1.77 -7.17
C ALA A 29 -0.06 -2.47 -8.54
N LYS A 30 -1.18 -2.73 -9.24
CA LYS A 30 -1.16 -3.31 -10.59
C LYS A 30 -0.46 -2.38 -11.60
N ILE A 31 -0.69 -1.07 -11.52
CA ILE A 31 -0.02 -0.08 -12.38
C ILE A 31 1.48 -0.11 -12.12
N ILE A 32 1.90 -0.04 -10.85
CA ILE A 32 3.31 -0.08 -10.46
C ILE A 32 3.98 -1.37 -10.94
N ALA A 33 3.36 -2.53 -10.68
CA ALA A 33 3.90 -3.83 -11.07
C ALA A 33 4.09 -3.97 -12.59
N ARG A 34 3.19 -3.37 -13.38
CA ARG A 34 3.25 -3.36 -14.84
C ARG A 34 4.33 -2.40 -15.36
N GLN A 35 4.36 -1.17 -14.87
CA GLN A 35 5.28 -0.13 -15.34
C GLN A 35 6.73 -0.38 -14.91
N PHE A 36 6.95 -0.89 -13.70
CA PHE A 36 8.27 -1.00 -13.08
C PHE A 36 8.76 -2.45 -12.94
N LYS A 37 8.32 -3.36 -13.82
CA LYS A 37 8.66 -4.79 -13.78
C LYS A 37 10.17 -5.05 -13.63
N ASP A 38 11.00 -4.41 -14.46
CA ASP A 38 12.46 -4.65 -14.46
C ASP A 38 13.15 -4.02 -13.24
N PRO A 39 12.89 -2.75 -12.87
CA PRO A 39 13.35 -2.18 -11.61
C PRO A 39 12.98 -3.03 -10.39
N LEU A 40 11.73 -3.49 -10.30
CA LEU A 40 11.27 -4.34 -9.21
C LEU A 40 12.06 -5.66 -9.17
N THR A 41 12.23 -6.32 -10.32
CA THR A 41 13.00 -7.56 -10.40
C THR A 41 14.45 -7.39 -9.94
N ARG A 42 15.06 -6.24 -10.24
CA ARG A 42 16.41 -5.91 -9.74
C ARG A 42 16.40 -5.65 -8.23
N ALA A 43 15.44 -4.86 -7.74
CA ALA A 43 15.32 -4.56 -6.31
C ALA A 43 15.12 -5.84 -5.47
N MET A 44 14.36 -6.82 -5.99
CA MET A 44 14.15 -8.12 -5.36
C MET A 44 15.43 -8.97 -5.21
N ARG A 45 16.57 -8.58 -5.78
CA ARG A 45 17.84 -9.30 -5.63
C ARG A 45 18.73 -8.73 -4.54
N THR A 46 18.54 -7.46 -4.19
CA THR A 46 19.48 -6.72 -3.32
C THR A 46 18.81 -6.09 -2.10
N ASN A 47 17.54 -5.71 -2.21
CA ASN A 47 16.82 -5.05 -1.12
C ASN A 47 16.22 -6.09 -0.17
N LYS A 48 16.77 -6.16 1.05
CA LYS A 48 16.34 -7.12 2.09
C LYS A 48 14.87 -6.95 2.46
N THR A 49 14.36 -5.71 2.52
CA THR A 49 12.96 -5.41 2.83
C THR A 49 12.04 -5.92 1.72
N ALA A 50 12.37 -5.63 0.46
CA ALA A 50 11.60 -6.12 -0.68
C ALA A 50 11.60 -7.66 -0.76
N ILE A 51 12.75 -8.29 -0.51
CA ILE A 51 12.88 -9.76 -0.42
C ILE A 51 12.02 -10.33 0.70
N TRP A 52 12.01 -9.67 1.86
CA TRP A 52 11.23 -10.11 3.01
C TRP A 52 9.74 -10.06 2.69
N TRP A 53 9.22 -8.92 2.24
CA TRP A 53 7.82 -8.78 1.86
C TRP A 53 7.42 -9.72 0.72
N GLY A 54 8.33 -9.99 -0.21
CA GLY A 54 8.02 -10.61 -1.49
C GLY A 54 7.48 -9.55 -2.46
N ARG A 55 7.62 -9.79 -3.77
CA ARG A 55 7.33 -8.78 -4.80
C ARG A 55 5.91 -8.22 -4.69
N ASP A 56 4.90 -9.07 -4.62
CA ASP A 56 3.50 -8.63 -4.71
C ASP A 56 3.08 -7.85 -3.47
N ASN A 57 3.42 -8.34 -2.27
CA ASN A 57 3.16 -7.62 -1.03
C ASN A 57 3.98 -6.34 -0.91
N PHE A 58 5.22 -6.32 -1.39
CA PHE A 58 6.04 -5.11 -1.40
C PHE A 58 5.40 -4.04 -2.29
N VAL A 59 4.91 -4.42 -3.46
CA VAL A 59 4.23 -3.48 -4.35
C VAL A 59 2.90 -3.02 -3.74
N LEU A 60 2.11 -3.92 -3.15
CA LEU A 60 0.81 -3.60 -2.57
C LEU A 60 0.91 -2.77 -1.29
N TYR A 61 1.63 -3.26 -0.29
CA TYR A 61 1.62 -2.69 1.07
C TYR A 61 2.70 -1.64 1.32
N VAL A 62 3.72 -1.54 0.46
CA VAL A 62 4.78 -0.54 0.62
C VAL A 62 4.70 0.51 -0.49
N LEU A 63 4.85 0.10 -1.75
CA LEU A 63 4.94 1.07 -2.85
C LEU A 63 3.60 1.74 -3.16
N ALA A 64 2.50 0.99 -3.24
CA ALA A 64 1.19 1.58 -3.50
C ALA A 64 0.71 2.44 -2.33
N ALA A 65 1.05 2.06 -1.09
CA ALA A 65 0.78 2.87 0.10
C ALA A 65 1.53 4.21 0.06
N GLU A 66 2.83 4.19 -0.20
CA GLU A 66 3.66 5.39 -0.34
C GLU A 66 3.17 6.32 -1.47
N VAL A 67 2.78 5.75 -2.62
CA VAL A 67 2.21 6.53 -3.74
C VAL A 67 0.89 7.18 -3.32
N GLY A 68 -0.01 6.42 -2.68
CA GLY A 68 -1.27 6.96 -2.17
C GLY A 68 -1.06 8.06 -1.14
N ALA A 69 -0.09 7.91 -0.24
CA ALA A 69 0.23 8.91 0.77
C ALA A 69 0.71 10.22 0.14
N ARG A 70 1.59 10.14 -0.88
CA ARG A 70 2.08 11.32 -1.60
C ARG A 70 0.99 12.04 -2.38
N ILE A 71 0.07 11.29 -3.01
CA ILE A 71 -1.08 11.87 -3.70
C ILE A 71 -1.97 12.60 -2.69
N ALA A 72 -2.31 11.97 -1.57
CA ALA A 72 -3.13 12.60 -0.52
C ALA A 72 -2.47 13.84 0.07
N ALA A 73 -1.16 13.80 0.35
CA ALA A 73 -0.43 14.96 0.87
C ALA A 73 -0.52 16.16 -0.09
N GLU A 74 -0.37 15.90 -1.39
CA GLU A 74 -0.48 16.91 -2.44
C GLU A 74 -1.91 17.46 -2.55
N GLU A 75 -2.92 16.59 -2.58
CA GLU A 75 -4.34 16.96 -2.75
C GLU A 75 -4.92 17.68 -1.53
N LEU A 76 -4.53 17.26 -0.32
CA LEU A 76 -5.06 17.79 0.94
C LEU A 76 -4.22 18.95 1.49
N HIS A 77 -3.04 19.21 0.90
CA HIS A 77 -2.09 20.21 1.36
C HIS A 77 -1.66 20.03 2.83
N ILE A 78 -1.35 18.78 3.20
CA ILE A 78 -0.87 18.40 4.54
C ILE A 78 0.44 17.61 4.44
N ASP A 79 1.17 17.51 5.55
CA ASP A 79 2.44 16.78 5.59
C ASP A 79 2.22 15.27 5.54
N LEU A 80 3.23 14.52 5.09
CA LEU A 80 3.13 13.06 4.94
C LEU A 80 2.83 12.36 6.27
N ASP A 81 3.35 12.84 7.39
CA ASP A 81 3.08 12.26 8.71
C ASP A 81 1.59 12.39 9.07
N ASP A 82 0.98 13.55 8.78
CA ASP A 82 -0.46 13.78 8.98
C ASP A 82 -1.31 12.88 8.07
N VAL A 83 -0.83 12.58 6.85
CA VAL A 83 -1.51 11.63 5.95
C VAL A 83 -1.51 10.22 6.52
N TYR A 84 -0.42 9.77 7.13
CA TYR A 84 -0.37 8.43 7.73
C TYR A 84 -1.33 8.31 8.91
N ASP A 85 -1.43 9.34 9.75
CA ASP A 85 -2.40 9.42 10.83
C ASP A 85 -3.85 9.45 10.29
N LEU A 86 -4.09 10.21 9.21
CA LEU A 86 -5.37 10.23 8.52
C LEU A 86 -5.72 8.86 7.95
N PHE A 87 -4.77 8.17 7.30
CA PHE A 87 -5.00 6.85 6.74
C PHE A 87 -5.36 5.84 7.82
N LEU A 88 -4.64 5.85 8.94
CA LEU A 88 -4.94 4.96 10.06
C LEU A 88 -6.32 5.24 10.65
N SER A 89 -6.68 6.52 10.85
CA SER A 89 -7.98 6.90 11.41
C SER A 89 -9.17 6.66 10.46
N THR A 90 -8.91 6.47 9.17
CA THR A 90 -9.95 6.26 8.13
C THR A 90 -9.95 4.86 7.52
N VAL A 91 -9.12 3.94 8.03
CA VAL A 91 -8.99 2.58 7.46
C VAL A 91 -10.29 1.80 7.48
N ASP A 92 -11.09 1.93 8.54
CA ASP A 92 -12.40 1.28 8.63
C ASP A 92 -13.39 1.85 7.61
N TYR A 93 -13.34 3.16 7.36
CA TYR A 93 -14.13 3.78 6.30
C TYR A 93 -13.73 3.22 4.93
N GLY A 94 -12.42 3.10 4.67
CA GLY A 94 -11.92 2.46 3.45
C GLY A 94 -12.48 1.05 3.25
N LYS A 95 -12.38 0.22 4.28
CA LYS A 95 -12.80 -1.20 4.25
C LYS A 95 -14.31 -1.40 4.11
N TYR A 96 -15.09 -0.66 4.90
CA TYR A 96 -16.52 -0.93 5.05
C TYR A 96 -17.42 -0.01 4.24
N ILE A 97 -16.89 1.08 3.68
CA ILE A 97 -17.66 2.03 2.87
C ILE A 97 -17.05 2.12 1.46
N THR A 98 -15.82 2.61 1.34
CA THR A 98 -15.20 2.89 0.03
C THR A 98 -15.03 1.62 -0.82
N ASP A 99 -14.57 0.53 -0.23
CA ASP A 99 -14.33 -0.73 -0.95
C ASP A 99 -15.62 -1.47 -1.35
N LEU A 100 -16.79 -1.05 -0.85
CA LEU A 100 -18.07 -1.56 -1.34
C LEU A 100 -18.45 -0.93 -2.69
N ASP A 101 -17.89 0.23 -3.01
CA ASP A 101 -18.11 0.93 -4.26
C ASP A 101 -17.11 0.45 -5.33
N PRO A 102 -17.58 -0.15 -6.43
CA PRO A 102 -16.71 -0.68 -7.48
C PRO A 102 -15.77 0.38 -8.07
N ILE A 103 -14.60 -0.07 -8.52
CA ILE A 103 -13.71 0.78 -9.32
C ILE A 103 -14.22 0.75 -10.76
N GLU A 104 -14.65 1.91 -11.27
CA GLU A 104 -15.04 2.11 -12.68
C GLU A 104 -13.87 1.93 -13.66
#